data_AF-A0A1X2GR60-F1
#
_entry.id   AF-A0A1X2GR60-F1
#
_cell.length_a   1.000
_cell.length_b   1.000
_cell.length_c   1.000
_cell.angle_alpha   90.00
_cell.angle_beta   90.00
_cell.angle_gamma   90.00
#
_symmetry.space_group_name_H-M   'P 1'
#
loop_
_entity.id
_entity.type
_entity.pdbx_description
1 polymer ?
#
loop_
_entity_poly.entity_id
_entity_poly.type
_entity_poly.pdbx_seq_one_letter_code
_entity_poly.pdbx_strand_id
1 'polypeptide(L)'
;MVETVRAMFPDIPTAAIQADLQRTGSVETTVDNALRDGGLPMPVSTTPSQTNSPSPSPSNASTSSRKSAQHDNLLQRYKISPDQDGTVEPPKVWEADPQKRQDALQKRKAFMVMQARQKLLEKQQQKDQPQPVLESPAVKPFEDLSVEELNTLTPEQRREHMLQAYEKKVSQP
;
A
#
# COMPACT_ATOMS: atom_id res chain seq x y z
N MET A 1 0.03 -30.55 8.78
CA MET A 1 -0.67 -29.27 8.54
C MET A 1 -2.17 -29.47 8.43
N VAL A 2 -2.67 -30.20 7.41
CA VAL A 2 -4.12 -30.46 7.23
C VAL A 2 -4.77 -31.13 8.45
N GLU A 3 -4.15 -32.20 8.98
CA GLU A 3 -4.68 -32.95 10.13
C GLU A 3 -4.79 -32.08 11.39
N THR A 4 -3.85 -31.17 11.59
CA THR A 4 -3.84 -30.22 12.72
C THR A 4 -5.04 -29.28 12.67
N VAL A 5 -5.37 -28.74 11.49
CA VAL A 5 -6.55 -27.89 11.29
C VAL A 5 -7.84 -28.70 11.45
N ARG A 6 -7.87 -29.94 10.94
CA ARG A 6 -9.03 -30.84 11.05
C ARG A 6 -9.35 -31.22 12.50
N ALA A 7 -8.32 -31.40 13.34
CA ALA A 7 -8.51 -31.70 14.76
C ALA A 7 -9.16 -30.52 15.52
N MET A 8 -8.91 -29.28 15.10
CA MET A 8 -9.54 -28.08 15.67
C MET A 8 -10.94 -27.83 15.09
N PHE A 9 -11.12 -28.10 13.79
CA PHE A 9 -12.36 -27.85 13.05
C PHE A 9 -12.84 -29.11 12.31
N PRO A 10 -13.53 -30.04 13.00
CA PRO A 10 -14.01 -31.28 12.40
C PRO A 10 -15.12 -31.05 11.34
N ASP A 11 -15.84 -29.92 11.42
CA ASP A 11 -16.93 -29.56 10.51
C ASP A 11 -16.44 -29.03 9.15
N ILE A 12 -15.15 -28.66 9.03
CA ILE A 12 -14.60 -28.11 7.80
C ILE A 12 -14.08 -29.26 6.91
N PRO A 13 -14.50 -29.32 5.63
CA PRO A 13 -14.07 -30.39 4.73
C PRO A 13 -12.57 -30.31 4.44
N THR A 14 -11.93 -31.48 4.38
CA THR A 14 -10.47 -31.60 4.16
C THR A 14 -10.00 -30.94 2.86
N ALA A 15 -10.84 -30.95 1.82
CA ALA A 15 -10.56 -30.29 0.55
C ALA A 15 -10.41 -28.76 0.69
N ALA A 16 -11.25 -28.13 1.53
CA ALA A 16 -11.17 -26.69 1.78
C ALA A 16 -9.92 -26.33 2.60
N ILE A 17 -9.57 -27.17 3.59
CA ILE A 17 -8.33 -27.01 4.37
C ILE A 17 -7.10 -27.11 3.46
N GLN A 18 -7.07 -28.08 2.55
CA GLN A 18 -5.95 -28.25 1.60
C GLN A 18 -5.82 -27.04 0.67
N ALA A 19 -6.93 -26.57 0.10
CA ALA A 19 -6.93 -25.43 -0.80
C ALA A 19 -6.48 -24.13 -0.10
N ASP A 20 -6.92 -23.92 1.14
CA ASP A 20 -6.50 -22.76 1.92
C ASP A 20 -5.02 -22.84 2.32
N LEU A 21 -4.56 -24.01 2.79
CA LEU A 21 -3.14 -24.23 3.11
C LEU A 21 -2.23 -24.10 1.89
N GLN A 22 -2.69 -24.47 0.69
CA GLN A 22 -1.94 -24.23 -0.54
C GLN A 22 -1.81 -22.74 -0.88
N ARG A 23 -2.78 -21.91 -0.44
CA ARG A 23 -2.77 -20.46 -0.66
C ARG A 23 -1.97 -19.72 0.41
N THR A 24 -2.12 -20.10 1.68
CA THR A 24 -1.49 -19.42 2.83
C THR A 24 -0.12 -19.98 3.18
N GLY A 25 0.10 -21.28 2.99
CA GLY A 25 1.32 -21.99 3.39
C GLY A 25 1.51 -22.15 4.90
N SER A 26 0.57 -21.66 5.74
CA SER A 26 0.68 -21.72 7.20
C SER A 26 -0.64 -22.16 7.84
N VAL A 27 -0.52 -23.05 8.83
CA VAL A 27 -1.63 -23.55 9.64
C VAL A 27 -2.29 -22.42 10.42
N GLU A 28 -1.49 -21.51 10.99
CA GLU A 28 -1.98 -20.42 11.85
C GLU A 28 -2.88 -19.45 11.06
N THR A 29 -2.46 -19.09 9.85
CA THR A 29 -3.24 -18.22 8.96
C THR A 29 -4.53 -18.90 8.49
N THR A 30 -4.49 -20.20 8.21
CA THR A 30 -5.69 -20.97 7.84
C THR A 30 -6.68 -21.09 9.00
N VAL A 31 -6.20 -21.19 10.24
CA VAL A 31 -7.05 -21.14 11.44
C VAL A 31 -7.70 -19.76 11.62
N ASP A 32 -6.94 -18.67 11.44
CA ASP A 32 -7.48 -17.30 11.50
C ASP A 32 -8.57 -17.06 10.43
N ASN A 33 -8.34 -17.52 9.19
CA ASN A 33 -9.31 -17.43 8.10
C ASN A 33 -10.60 -18.20 8.44
N ALA A 34 -10.46 -19.44 8.94
CA ALA A 34 -11.60 -20.27 9.32
C ALA A 34 -12.44 -19.62 10.43
N LEU A 35 -11.81 -18.92 11.38
CA LEU A 35 -12.50 -18.19 12.44
C LEU A 35 -13.14 -16.89 11.95
N ARG A 36 -12.50 -16.16 11.04
CA ARG A 36 -13.02 -14.91 10.48
C ARG A 36 -14.27 -15.10 9.64
N ASP A 37 -14.24 -16.08 8.74
CA ASP A 37 -15.29 -16.32 7.76
C ASP A 37 -16.32 -17.37 8.22
N GLY A 38 -16.11 -17.98 9.40
CA GLY A 38 -16.96 -19.06 9.92
C GLY A 38 -16.85 -20.36 9.13
N GLY A 39 -15.78 -20.53 8.36
CA GLY A 39 -15.53 -21.67 7.48
C GLY A 39 -14.46 -21.33 6.43
N LEU A 40 -13.99 -22.34 5.69
CA LEU A 40 -13.04 -22.14 4.60
C LEU A 40 -13.75 -22.18 3.24
N PRO A 41 -13.33 -21.36 2.26
CA PRO A 41 -13.91 -21.38 0.93
C PRO A 41 -13.66 -22.75 0.27
N MET A 42 -14.72 -23.38 -0.24
CA MET A 42 -14.57 -24.65 -0.95
C MET A 42 -13.80 -24.44 -2.25
N PRO A 43 -12.82 -25.31 -2.57
CA PRO A 43 -12.17 -25.27 -3.86
C PRO A 43 -13.19 -25.60 -4.95
N VAL A 44 -13.24 -24.76 -5.99
CA VAL A 44 -13.96 -25.09 -7.21
C VAL A 44 -13.31 -26.33 -7.82
N SER A 45 -13.98 -27.48 -7.70
CA SER A 45 -13.53 -28.71 -8.35
C SER A 45 -13.71 -28.55 -9.85
N THR A 46 -12.64 -28.21 -10.57
CA THR A 46 -12.56 -28.43 -12.00
C THR A 46 -12.44 -29.93 -12.23
N THR A 47 -13.56 -30.64 -12.23
CA THR A 47 -13.61 -32.02 -12.72
C THR A 47 -13.26 -32.00 -14.21
N PRO A 48 -12.24 -32.73 -14.70
CA PRO A 48 -11.99 -32.83 -16.13
C PRO A 48 -13.04 -33.76 -16.75
N SER A 49 -14.26 -33.26 -16.95
CA SER A 49 -15.23 -33.93 -17.80
C SER A 49 -14.83 -33.69 -19.26
N GLN A 50 -14.27 -34.72 -19.88
CA GLN A 50 -14.23 -34.84 -21.33
C GLN A 50 -15.67 -34.76 -21.86
N THR A 51 -16.04 -33.63 -22.46
CA THR A 51 -17.09 -33.59 -23.48
C THR A 51 -16.88 -32.36 -24.34
N ASN A 52 -16.77 -32.59 -25.65
CA ASN A 52 -16.63 -31.57 -26.67
C ASN A 52 -17.84 -30.62 -26.64
N SER A 53 -17.62 -29.36 -26.26
CA SER A 53 -18.50 -28.24 -26.59
C SER A 53 -17.67 -26.95 -26.60
N PRO A 54 -17.69 -26.15 -27.68
CA PRO A 54 -17.00 -24.87 -27.69
C PRO A 54 -17.81 -23.87 -26.85
N SER A 55 -17.39 -23.67 -25.61
CA SER A 55 -17.89 -22.62 -24.72
C SER A 55 -16.70 -21.75 -24.29
N PRO A 56 -16.84 -20.40 -24.27
CA PRO A 56 -15.71 -19.49 -24.24
C PRO A 56 -14.93 -19.60 -22.93
N SER A 57 -13.65 -19.92 -23.07
CA SER A 57 -12.64 -19.89 -22.03
C SER A 57 -12.52 -18.49 -21.43
N PRO A 58 -12.55 -18.29 -20.10
CA PRO A 58 -11.85 -17.17 -19.50
C PRO A 58 -10.36 -17.52 -19.48
N SER A 59 -9.71 -17.30 -20.62
CA SER A 59 -8.27 -17.20 -20.74
C SER A 59 -7.75 -16.07 -19.85
N ASN A 60 -6.63 -16.34 -19.19
CA ASN A 60 -5.66 -15.39 -18.66
C ASN A 60 -6.05 -14.59 -17.41
N ALA A 61 -5.55 -15.04 -16.26
CA ALA A 61 -4.98 -14.12 -15.27
C ALA A 61 -3.67 -13.51 -15.81
N SER A 62 -3.79 -12.79 -16.93
CA SER A 62 -2.90 -11.68 -17.19
C SER A 62 -3.09 -10.70 -16.03
N THR A 63 -2.00 -10.36 -15.36
CA THR A 63 -1.86 -9.09 -14.67
C THR A 63 -2.13 -7.98 -15.68
N SER A 64 -3.42 -7.73 -15.94
CA SER A 64 -3.87 -6.49 -16.52
C SER A 64 -3.45 -5.45 -15.50
N SER A 65 -2.28 -4.85 -15.72
CA SER A 65 -2.12 -3.41 -15.65
C SER A 65 -3.33 -2.83 -16.37
N ARG A 66 -4.46 -2.73 -15.64
CA ARG A 66 -5.68 -2.11 -16.13
C ARG A 66 -5.17 -0.77 -16.60
N LYS A 67 -5.15 -0.56 -17.92
CA LYS A 67 -4.80 0.73 -18.52
C LYS A 67 -5.63 1.71 -17.72
N SER A 68 -5.00 2.46 -16.82
CA SER A 68 -5.71 3.46 -16.05
C SER A 68 -6.34 4.31 -17.13
N ALA A 69 -7.68 4.34 -17.19
CA ALA A 69 -8.41 5.19 -18.12
C ALA A 69 -7.64 6.51 -18.21
N GLN A 70 -7.34 7.04 -19.38
CA GLN A 70 -6.39 8.15 -19.53
C GLN A 70 -6.90 9.39 -18.79
N HIS A 71 -6.55 9.48 -17.51
CA HIS A 71 -6.79 10.61 -16.65
C HIS A 71 -5.41 11.04 -16.21
N ASP A 72 -5.04 12.27 -16.56
CA ASP A 72 -3.78 12.85 -16.15
C ASP A 72 -3.76 13.03 -14.62
N ASN A 73 -4.93 13.20 -14.01
CA ASN A 73 -5.06 13.53 -12.59
C ASN A 73 -6.22 12.81 -11.89
N LEU A 74 -6.05 12.55 -10.59
CA LEU A 74 -7.09 11.95 -9.75
C LEU A 74 -8.37 12.81 -9.68
N LEU A 75 -8.26 14.13 -9.81
CA LEU A 75 -9.41 15.05 -9.85
C LEU A 75 -10.33 14.75 -11.05
N GLN A 76 -9.75 14.51 -12.23
CA GLN A 76 -10.50 14.16 -13.43
C GLN A 76 -11.13 12.78 -13.30
N ARG A 77 -10.38 11.81 -12.76
CA ARG A 77 -10.90 10.46 -12.53
C ARG A 77 -12.13 10.44 -11.63
N TYR A 78 -12.14 11.28 -10.61
CA TYR A 78 -13.19 11.32 -9.60
C TYR A 78 -14.15 12.49 -9.73
N LYS A 79 -14.01 13.32 -10.78
CA LYS A 79 -14.86 14.48 -11.06
C LYS A 79 -14.96 15.42 -9.83
N ILE A 80 -13.83 15.63 -9.15
CA ILE A 80 -13.75 16.48 -7.96
C ILE A 80 -13.44 17.91 -8.43
N SER A 81 -14.35 18.85 -8.17
CA SER A 81 -14.11 20.27 -8.43
C SER A 81 -13.05 20.82 -7.47
N PRO A 82 -12.12 21.67 -7.94
CA PRO A 82 -11.07 22.23 -7.10
C PRO A 82 -11.60 23.18 -6.01
N ASP A 83 -12.83 23.70 -6.16
CA ASP A 83 -13.49 24.64 -5.25
C ASP A 83 -14.28 23.96 -4.12
N GLN A 84 -14.33 22.62 -4.08
CA GLN A 84 -14.93 21.92 -2.95
C GLN A 84 -14.02 22.09 -1.73
N ASP A 85 -14.46 22.81 -0.71
CA ASP A 85 -13.68 23.02 0.52
C ASP A 85 -13.31 21.67 1.17
N GLY A 86 -12.08 21.20 0.92
CA GLY A 86 -11.51 19.99 1.49
C GLY A 86 -11.09 20.13 2.96
N THR A 87 -11.67 21.10 3.67
CA THR A 87 -11.25 21.52 5.01
C THR A 87 -11.94 20.70 6.11
N VAL A 88 -13.10 20.12 5.83
CA VAL A 88 -13.88 19.36 6.82
C VAL A 88 -13.64 17.86 6.65
N GLU A 89 -13.00 17.24 7.65
CA GLU A 89 -12.82 15.78 7.68
C GLU A 89 -14.18 15.08 7.83
N PRO A 90 -14.59 14.24 6.86
CA PRO A 90 -15.84 13.53 6.98
C PRO A 90 -15.75 12.44 8.06
N PRO A 91 -16.84 12.21 8.83
CA PRO A 91 -16.84 11.24 9.92
C PRO A 91 -16.50 9.84 9.41
N LYS A 92 -15.60 9.16 10.14
CA LYS A 92 -15.15 7.79 9.84
C LYS A 92 -16.15 6.75 10.36
N VAL A 93 -17.43 6.92 10.03
CA VAL A 93 -18.52 6.01 10.44
C VAL A 93 -19.06 5.28 9.21
N TRP A 94 -19.31 3.98 9.37
CA TRP A 94 -19.90 3.15 8.32
C TRP A 94 -21.42 3.18 8.46
N GLU A 95 -22.08 3.91 7.59
CA GLU A 95 -23.55 4.02 7.57
C GLU A 95 -24.20 2.66 7.23
N ALA A 96 -25.34 2.36 7.87
CA ALA A 96 -26.11 1.14 7.61
C ALA A 96 -26.78 1.18 6.22
N ASP A 97 -27.26 2.35 5.81
CA ASP A 97 -27.91 2.57 4.51
C ASP A 97 -26.88 2.52 3.37
N PRO A 98 -27.08 1.68 2.32
CA PRO A 98 -26.13 1.56 1.20
C PRO A 98 -25.87 2.89 0.49
N GLN A 99 -26.91 3.70 0.28
CA GLN A 99 -26.81 4.97 -0.42
C GLN A 99 -26.01 6.01 0.37
N LYS A 100 -26.29 6.13 1.68
CA LYS A 100 -25.55 7.05 2.56
C LYS A 100 -24.10 6.64 2.70
N ARG A 101 -23.83 5.33 2.77
CA ARG A 101 -22.47 4.78 2.78
C ARG A 101 -21.71 5.13 1.51
N GLN A 102 -22.34 5.00 0.34
CA GLN A 102 -21.70 5.37 -0.92
C GLN A 102 -21.33 6.86 -0.95
N ASP A 103 -22.24 7.73 -0.51
CA ASP A 103 -22.00 9.17 -0.41
C ASP A 103 -20.88 9.51 0.59
N ALA A 104 -20.88 8.89 1.78
CA ALA A 104 -19.82 9.05 2.77
C ALA A 104 -18.44 8.61 2.23
N LEU A 105 -18.37 7.50 1.49
CA LEU A 105 -17.14 7.04 0.85
C LEU A 105 -16.67 7.98 -0.26
N GLN A 106 -17.60 8.53 -1.06
CA GLN A 106 -17.28 9.52 -2.09
C GLN A 106 -16.71 10.81 -1.46
N LYS A 107 -17.33 11.32 -0.40
CA LYS A 107 -16.86 12.49 0.36
C LYS A 107 -15.48 12.27 0.96
N ARG A 108 -15.26 11.14 1.62
CA ARG A 108 -13.95 10.78 2.19
C ARG A 108 -12.85 10.68 1.14
N LYS A 109 -13.20 10.13 -0.02
CA LYS A 109 -12.28 10.02 -1.15
C LYS A 109 -11.94 11.39 -1.72
N ALA A 110 -12.92 12.28 -1.88
CA ALA A 110 -12.70 13.64 -2.33
C ALA A 110 -11.77 14.40 -1.36
N PHE A 111 -12.06 14.32 -0.05
CA PHE A 111 -11.23 14.90 1.01
C PHE A 111 -9.77 14.42 0.93
N MET A 112 -9.55 13.10 0.83
CA MET A 112 -8.20 12.53 0.74
C MET A 112 -7.43 13.03 -0.48
N VAL A 113 -8.09 13.10 -1.64
CA VAL A 113 -7.45 13.58 -2.89
C VAL A 113 -7.06 15.04 -2.76
N MET A 114 -7.89 15.88 -2.12
CA MET A 114 -7.58 17.28 -1.90
C MET A 114 -6.46 17.50 -0.90
N GLN A 115 -6.49 16.81 0.23
CA GLN A 115 -5.41 16.85 1.22
C GLN A 115 -4.08 16.42 0.59
N ALA A 116 -4.08 15.35 -0.20
CA ALA A 116 -2.89 14.90 -0.93
C ALA A 116 -2.38 15.96 -1.91
N ARG A 117 -3.28 16.68 -2.59
CA ARG A 117 -2.92 17.79 -3.48
C ARG A 117 -2.28 18.95 -2.72
N GLN A 118 -2.87 19.39 -1.60
CA GLN A 118 -2.31 20.45 -0.76
C GLN A 118 -0.89 20.09 -0.29
N LYS A 119 -0.71 18.87 0.24
CA LYS A 119 0.59 18.36 0.69
C LYS A 119 1.62 18.30 -0.44
N LEU A 120 1.19 17.96 -1.66
CA LEU A 120 2.05 17.93 -2.84
C LEU A 120 2.49 19.34 -3.25
N LEU A 121 1.59 20.33 -3.21
CA LEU A 121 1.96 21.73 -3.49
C LEU A 121 2.94 22.29 -2.46
N GLU A 122 2.74 21.99 -1.17
CA GLU A 122 3.65 22.40 -0.10
C GLU A 122 5.05 21.80 -0.31
N LYS A 123 5.12 20.51 -0.63
CA LYS A 123 6.40 19.83 -0.93
C LYS A 123 7.10 20.37 -2.18
N GLN A 124 6.35 20.75 -3.21
CA GLN A 124 6.95 21.39 -4.39
C GLN A 124 7.52 22.77 -4.04
N GLN A 125 6.79 23.58 -3.27
CA GLN A 125 7.29 24.88 -2.80
C GLN A 125 8.56 24.76 -1.94
N GLN A 126 8.65 23.74 -1.08
CA GLN A 126 9.87 23.46 -0.30
C GLN A 126 11.05 23.01 -1.17
N LYS A 127 10.78 22.38 -2.31
CA LYS A 127 11.81 21.92 -3.26
C LYS A 127 12.29 23.03 -4.18
N ASP A 128 11.41 23.95 -4.56
CA ASP A 128 11.71 25.11 -5.42
C ASP A 128 12.21 26.33 -4.65
N GLN A 129 12.06 26.39 -3.31
CA GLN A 129 12.81 27.37 -2.54
C GLN A 129 14.31 27.03 -2.61
N PRO A 130 15.16 27.92 -3.16
CA PRO A 130 16.58 27.81 -2.96
C PRO A 130 16.79 27.89 -1.46
N GLN A 131 17.33 26.81 -0.87
CA GLN A 131 17.76 26.80 0.52
C GLN A 131 18.44 28.15 0.80
N PRO A 132 18.06 28.90 1.87
CA PRO A 132 18.86 30.04 2.25
C PRO A 132 20.27 29.51 2.45
N VAL A 133 21.22 30.12 1.73
CA VAL A 133 22.66 30.01 1.96
C VAL A 133 22.96 30.56 3.36
N LEU A 134 22.48 29.88 4.39
CA LEU A 134 22.90 30.09 5.76
C LEU A 134 24.29 29.46 5.83
N GLU A 135 25.27 30.36 5.79
CA GLU A 135 26.60 30.26 6.36
C GLU A 135 26.96 28.86 6.84
N SER A 136 27.92 28.22 6.18
CA SER A 136 28.64 27.03 6.64
C SER A 136 28.75 27.00 8.18
N PRO A 137 27.89 26.25 8.90
CA PRO A 137 28.27 25.83 10.21
C PRO A 137 29.27 24.70 9.95
N ALA A 138 30.51 24.89 10.40
CA ALA A 138 31.60 23.94 10.26
C ALA A 138 31.07 22.49 10.24
N VAL A 139 31.12 21.85 9.07
CA VAL A 139 30.51 20.54 8.82
C VAL A 139 31.17 19.57 9.78
N LYS A 140 30.45 19.20 10.83
CA LYS A 140 30.92 18.21 11.78
C LYS A 140 31.14 16.92 11.01
N PRO A 141 32.29 16.24 11.19
CA PRO A 141 32.53 14.95 10.55
C PRO A 141 31.38 13.99 10.90
N PHE A 142 31.07 13.05 10.02
CA PHE A 142 29.97 12.08 10.21
C PHE A 142 29.99 11.39 11.59
N GLU A 143 31.18 11.19 12.16
CA GLU A 143 31.38 10.58 13.48
C GLU A 143 30.96 11.46 14.68
N ASP A 144 30.71 12.75 14.44
CA ASP A 144 30.40 13.75 15.46
C ASP A 144 28.98 14.33 15.30
N LEU A 145 28.17 13.72 14.43
CA LEU A 145 26.75 14.01 14.25
C LEU A 145 25.91 13.20 15.24
N SER A 146 24.96 13.86 15.91
CA SER A 146 24.01 13.19 16.79
C SER A 146 23.10 12.24 16.00
N VAL A 147 22.60 11.19 16.68
CA VAL A 147 21.62 10.23 16.12
C VAL A 147 20.36 10.94 15.60
N GLU A 148 19.97 12.04 16.23
CA GLU A 148 18.81 12.85 15.80
C GLU A 148 19.10 13.62 14.51
N GLU A 149 20.33 14.13 14.34
CA GLU A 149 20.78 14.82 13.12
C GLU A 149 20.94 13.84 11.95
N LEU A 150 21.36 12.60 12.23
CA LEU A 150 21.46 11.54 11.22
C LEU A 150 20.11 11.11 10.64
N ASN A 151 19.03 11.25 11.42
CA ASN A 151 17.68 10.90 11.00
C ASN A 151 16.97 12.02 10.23
N THR A 152 17.43 13.26 10.32
CA THR A 152 16.90 14.38 9.53
C THR A 152 17.60 14.54 8.18
N LEU A 153 18.80 13.96 8.01
CA LEU A 153 19.54 13.99 6.76
C LEU A 153 18.84 13.22 5.62
N THR A 154 18.81 13.84 4.45
CA THR A 154 18.38 13.15 3.22
C THR A 154 19.37 12.06 2.80
N PRO A 155 18.95 11.07 2.00
CA PRO A 155 19.85 10.01 1.53
C PRO A 155 21.08 10.53 0.76
N GLU A 156 20.92 11.60 -0.01
CA GLU A 156 22.01 12.25 -0.76
C GLU A 156 23.01 12.93 0.20
N GLN A 157 22.54 13.70 1.19
CA GLN A 157 23.41 14.34 2.17
C GLN A 157 24.20 13.32 3.00
N ARG A 158 23.58 12.20 3.36
CA ARG A 158 24.26 11.10 4.07
C ARG A 158 25.38 10.49 3.21
N ARG A 159 25.14 10.34 1.91
CA ARG A 159 26.14 9.83 0.96
C ARG A 159 27.32 10.78 0.83
N GLU A 160 27.08 12.07 0.71
CA GLU A 160 28.13 13.09 0.65
C GLU A 160 29.00 13.08 1.92
N HIS A 161 28.38 13.00 3.09
CA HIS A 161 29.12 12.87 4.36
C HIS A 161 30.04 11.64 4.40
N MET A 162 29.57 10.49 3.89
CA MET A 162 30.41 9.29 3.82
C MET A 162 31.56 9.44 2.82
N LEU A 163 31.34 10.10 1.68
CA LEU A 163 32.39 10.35 0.70
C LEU A 163 33.45 11.30 1.24
N GLN A 164 33.06 12.38 1.91
CA GLN A 164 33.98 13.31 2.56
C GLN A 164 34.79 12.62 3.67
N ALA A 165 34.17 11.74 4.44
CA ALA A 165 34.87 10.93 5.44
C ALA A 165 35.92 10.00 4.79
N TYR A 166 35.58 9.40 3.64
CA TYR A 166 36.51 8.57 2.88
C TYR A 166 37.68 9.37 2.30
N GLU A 167 37.41 10.52 1.69
CA GLU A 167 38.44 11.41 1.15
C GLU A 167 39.39 11.90 2.25
N LYS A 168 38.86 12.26 3.42
CA LYS A 168 39.68 12.69 4.57
C LYS A 168 40.57 11.56 5.09
N LYS A 169 40.05 10.32 5.15
CA LYS A 169 40.82 9.14 5.55
C LYS A 169 41.91 8.77 4.53
N VAL A 170 41.67 9.00 3.25
CA VAL A 170 42.64 8.78 2.17
C VAL A 170 43.69 9.90 2.10
N SER A 171 43.34 11.11 2.52
CA SER A 171 44.20 12.31 2.46
C SER A 171 45.09 12.52 3.69
N GLN A 172 44.86 11.82 4.80
CA GLN A 172 45.80 11.82 5.93
C GLN A 172 46.99 10.88 5.64
N PRO A 173 48.24 11.39 5.63
CA PRO A 173 49.45 10.58 5.47
C PRO A 173 49.76 9.72 6.70
#